data_AF-A0A923ANI3-F1
#
_entry.id   AF-A0A923ANI3-F1
#
_cell.length_a   1.000
_cell.length_b   1.000
_cell.length_c   1.000
_cell.angle_alpha   90.00
_cell.angle_beta   90.00
_cell.angle_gamma   90.00
#
_symmetry.space_group_name_H-M   'P 1'
#
loop_
_entity.id
_entity.type
_entity.pdbx_description
1 polymer ?
#
loop_
_entity_poly.entity_id
_entity_poly.type
_entity_poly.pdbx_seq_one_letter_code
_entity_poly.pdbx_strand_id
1 'polypeptide(L)'
;MYRHPADLVRIFLSLFQDLPPMSRGLYLPGAVLLVGYPVLSVLLGSDSGDQAFVTAFLAALAVRIGLGFEGMLLRMLTRYSATQAAMLAVLFAGLPLLVLVGADDPLWSQRMQSAFYVIIGGIFLVDVMKGRTATAASFWPDAEMRCHLPNLTRMMVVYNFSFLLLNETLIYSVAASQWLVFWALLPLLGHMVLRALVLTVINLDDDGQPV
;
A
#
# COMPACT_ATOMS: atom_id res chain seq x y z
N MET A 1 5.22 -29.62 -18.04
CA MET A 1 5.04 -29.05 -19.40
C MET A 1 5.69 -27.68 -19.42
N TYR A 2 6.86 -27.50 -20.04
CA TYR A 2 7.61 -26.24 -20.04
C TYR A 2 6.88 -25.22 -20.93
N ARG A 3 6.22 -24.21 -20.35
CA ARG A 3 5.61 -23.11 -21.13
C ARG A 3 6.70 -22.22 -21.70
N HIS A 4 6.59 -21.85 -22.97
CA HIS A 4 7.51 -20.93 -23.61
C HIS A 4 7.48 -19.59 -22.87
N PRO A 5 8.62 -18.89 -22.66
CA PRO A 5 8.66 -17.62 -21.94
C PRO A 5 7.71 -16.55 -22.50
N ALA A 6 7.43 -16.58 -23.81
CA ALA A 6 6.43 -15.70 -24.43
C ALA A 6 5.00 -15.96 -23.93
N ASP A 7 4.64 -17.22 -23.67
CA ASP A 7 3.33 -17.58 -23.13
C ASP A 7 3.19 -17.13 -21.67
N LEU A 8 4.26 -17.20 -20.89
CA LEU A 8 4.28 -16.66 -19.52
C LEU A 8 4.11 -15.14 -19.51
N VAL A 9 4.76 -14.41 -20.42
CA VAL A 9 4.58 -12.95 -20.58
C VAL A 9 3.15 -12.63 -21.01
N ARG A 10 2.59 -13.39 -21.95
CA ARG A 10 1.20 -13.17 -22.41
C ARG A 10 0.19 -13.40 -21.28
N ILE A 11 0.35 -14.48 -20.51
CA ILE A 11 -0.50 -14.77 -19.34
C ILE A 11 -0.34 -13.66 -18.30
N PHE A 12 0.89 -13.24 -18.02
CA PHE A 12 1.15 -12.12 -17.11
C PHE A 12 0.44 -10.84 -17.55
N LEU A 13 0.53 -10.47 -18.83
CA LEU A 13 -0.14 -9.28 -19.37
C LEU A 13 -1.67 -9.40 -19.30
N SER A 14 -2.23 -10.61 -19.48
CA SER A 14 -3.67 -10.84 -19.38
C SER A 14 -4.24 -10.57 -17.98
N LEU A 15 -3.42 -10.71 -16.93
CA LEU A 15 -3.81 -10.37 -15.54
C LEU A 15 -4.14 -8.87 -15.36
N PHE A 16 -3.74 -8.01 -16.30
CA PHE A 16 -3.92 -6.56 -16.25
C PHE A 16 -4.92 -6.02 -17.29
N GLN A 17 -5.51 -6.87 -18.14
CA GLN A 17 -6.37 -6.41 -19.25
C GLN A 17 -7.76 -5.93 -18.80
N ASP A 18 -8.34 -6.56 -17.77
CA ASP A 18 -9.70 -6.25 -17.30
C ASP A 18 -9.70 -5.54 -15.95
N LEU A 19 -8.91 -4.46 -15.79
CA LEU A 19 -8.90 -3.67 -14.55
C LEU A 19 -10.31 -3.10 -14.29
N PRO A 20 -10.91 -3.32 -13.09
CA PRO A 20 -12.22 -2.75 -12.79
C PRO A 20 -12.10 -1.22 -12.79
N PRO A 21 -13.21 -0.50 -12.99
CA PRO A 21 -13.19 0.95 -12.88
C PRO A 21 -12.67 1.35 -11.50
N MET A 22 -11.51 2.03 -11.48
CA MET A 22 -10.89 2.47 -10.25
C MET A 22 -11.70 3.62 -9.64
N SER A 23 -11.93 3.53 -8.33
CA SER A 23 -12.62 4.61 -7.61
C SER A 23 -11.84 5.91 -7.75
N ARG A 24 -12.56 7.02 -7.99
CA ARG A 24 -11.98 8.37 -8.05
C ARG A 24 -11.18 8.71 -6.78
N GLY A 25 -11.55 8.13 -5.64
CA GLY A 25 -10.83 8.29 -4.37
C GLY A 25 -9.40 7.74 -4.39
N LEU A 26 -9.08 6.79 -5.28
CA LEU A 26 -7.74 6.22 -5.40
C LEU A 26 -6.71 7.24 -5.93
N TYR A 27 -7.16 8.16 -6.79
CA TYR A 27 -6.31 9.16 -7.44
C TYR A 27 -6.15 10.44 -6.60
N LEU A 28 -7.07 10.70 -5.68
CA LEU A 28 -7.14 11.99 -4.98
C LEU A 28 -5.88 12.32 -4.17
N PRO A 29 -5.28 11.40 -3.38
CA PRO A 29 -4.03 11.69 -2.67
C PRO A 29 -2.88 12.04 -3.63
N GLY A 30 -2.76 11.29 -4.73
CA GLY A 30 -1.74 11.55 -5.75
C GLY A 30 -1.95 12.89 -6.44
N ALA A 31 -3.20 13.25 -6.76
CA ALA A 31 -3.52 14.55 -7.35
C ALA A 31 -3.18 15.72 -6.40
N VAL A 32 -3.52 15.59 -5.11
CA VAL A 32 -3.16 16.59 -4.09
C VAL A 32 -1.64 16.76 -4.03
N LEU A 33 -0.88 15.66 -4.10
CA LEU A 33 0.58 15.72 -4.07
C LEU A 33 1.18 16.37 -5.33
N LEU A 34 0.73 15.93 -6.51
CA LEU A 34 1.25 16.37 -7.80
C LEU A 34 0.93 17.83 -8.12
N VAL A 35 -0.18 18.36 -7.59
CA VAL A 35 -0.52 19.78 -7.71
C VAL A 35 0.06 20.58 -6.55
N GLY A 36 -0.01 20.05 -5.33
CA GLY A 36 0.39 20.73 -4.11
C GLY A 36 1.89 21.01 -4.05
N TYR A 37 2.72 20.05 -4.43
CA TYR A 37 4.18 20.23 -4.38
C TYR A 37 4.67 21.37 -5.29
N PRO A 38 4.34 21.42 -6.61
CA PRO A 38 4.73 22.53 -7.46
C PRO A 38 4.22 23.90 -6.97
N VAL A 39 2.98 23.98 -6.49
CA VAL A 39 2.40 25.22 -5.96
C VAL A 39 3.17 25.69 -4.72
N LEU A 40 3.44 24.79 -3.77
CA LEU A 40 4.19 25.12 -2.56
C LEU A 40 5.65 25.46 -2.86
N SER A 41 6.29 24.79 -3.81
CA SER A 41 7.65 25.12 -4.25
C SER A 41 7.74 26.54 -4.84
N VAL A 42 6.71 26.98 -5.57
CA VAL A 42 6.66 28.36 -6.08
C VAL A 42 6.37 29.37 -4.97
N LEU A 43 5.43 29.07 -4.06
CA LEU A 43 5.01 29.99 -3.01
C LEU A 43 6.07 30.19 -1.91
N LEU A 44 6.77 29.12 -1.52
CA LEU A 44 7.80 29.17 -0.47
C LEU A 44 9.16 29.61 -1.01
N GLY A 45 9.38 29.55 -2.32
CA GLY A 45 10.65 29.89 -2.96
C GLY A 45 11.66 28.74 -2.99
N SER A 46 12.78 28.96 -3.67
CA SER A 46 13.81 27.95 -3.94
C SER A 46 14.48 27.38 -2.69
N ASP A 47 14.55 28.18 -1.62
CA ASP A 47 15.33 27.86 -0.43
C ASP A 47 14.55 26.97 0.56
N SER A 48 13.27 26.73 0.29
CA SER A 48 12.34 25.98 1.14
C SER A 48 11.76 24.74 0.44
N GLY A 49 12.53 24.14 -0.48
CA GLY A 49 12.10 22.96 -1.25
C GLY A 49 11.71 21.76 -0.37
N ASP A 50 12.44 21.53 0.71
CA ASP A 50 12.18 20.43 1.65
C ASP A 50 10.89 20.66 2.45
N GLN A 51 10.64 21.90 2.86
CA GLN A 51 9.39 22.28 3.53
C GLN A 51 8.19 22.14 2.59
N ALA A 52 8.33 22.56 1.32
CA ALA A 52 7.30 22.38 0.29
C ALA A 52 6.99 20.89 0.08
N PHE A 53 8.03 20.05 0.05
CA PHE A 53 7.90 18.60 -0.05
C PHE A 53 7.10 18.04 1.12
N VAL A 54 7.57 18.28 2.35
CA VAL A 54 6.98 17.69 3.56
C VAL A 54 5.53 18.13 3.72
N THR A 55 5.24 19.42 3.46
CA THR A 55 3.89 19.97 3.56
C THR A 55 2.94 19.34 2.52
N ALA A 56 3.38 19.23 1.26
CA ALA A 56 2.58 18.59 0.22
C ALA A 56 2.33 17.10 0.54
N PHE A 57 3.36 16.41 1.02
CA PHE A 57 3.28 15.00 1.41
C PHE A 57 2.32 14.80 2.58
N LEU A 58 2.42 15.62 3.64
CA LEU A 58 1.52 15.58 4.79
C LEU A 58 0.07 15.79 4.38
N ALA A 59 -0.21 16.78 3.51
CA ALA A 59 -1.55 17.02 3.00
C ALA A 59 -2.10 15.81 2.22
N ALA A 60 -1.29 15.25 1.32
CA ALA A 60 -1.67 14.07 0.55
C ALA A 60 -1.88 12.83 1.42
N LEU A 61 -1.01 12.61 2.42
CA LEU A 61 -1.12 11.52 3.37
C LEU A 61 -2.38 11.67 4.24
N ALA A 62 -2.69 12.88 4.72
CA ALA A 62 -3.91 13.15 5.47
C ALA A 62 -5.16 12.83 4.65
N VAL A 63 -5.19 13.21 3.37
CA VAL A 63 -6.29 12.85 2.45
C VAL A 63 -6.39 11.34 2.28
N ARG A 64 -5.27 10.65 2.08
CA ARG A 64 -5.23 9.18 1.96
C ARG A 64 -5.79 8.49 3.20
N ILE A 65 -5.38 8.94 4.38
CA ILE A 65 -5.86 8.42 5.66
C ILE A 65 -7.35 8.70 5.82
N GLY A 66 -7.80 9.92 5.54
CA GLY A 66 -9.21 10.31 5.64
C GLY A 66 -10.13 9.45 4.78
N LEU A 67 -9.74 9.19 3.53
CA LEU A 67 -10.52 8.33 2.62
C LEU A 67 -10.55 6.86 3.07
N GLY A 68 -9.49 6.38 3.74
CA GLY A 68 -9.40 5.01 4.26
C GLY A 68 -9.92 4.82 5.68
N PHE A 69 -10.23 5.91 6.39
CA PHE A 69 -10.45 5.91 7.84
C PHE A 69 -11.68 5.09 8.24
N GLU A 70 -12.81 5.31 7.56
CA GLU A 70 -14.05 4.59 7.85
C GLU A 70 -13.87 3.07 7.68
N GLY A 71 -13.28 2.63 6.58
CA GLY A 71 -13.02 1.21 6.34
C GLY A 71 -12.06 0.61 7.37
N MET A 72 -11.06 1.37 7.83
CA MET A 72 -10.17 0.95 8.92
C MET A 72 -10.95 0.80 10.25
N LEU A 73 -11.76 1.80 10.60
CA LEU A 73 -12.56 1.79 11.82
C LEU A 73 -13.56 0.64 11.84
N LEU A 74 -14.30 0.45 10.74
CA LEU A 74 -15.26 -0.67 10.59
C LEU A 74 -14.57 -2.01 10.78
N ARG A 75 -13.37 -2.22 10.21
CA ARG A 75 -12.59 -3.44 10.43
C ARG A 75 -12.17 -3.60 11.90
N MET A 76 -11.74 -2.52 12.57
CA MET A 76 -11.37 -2.58 13.99
C MET A 76 -12.57 -2.93 14.89
N LEU A 77 -13.76 -2.41 14.58
CA LEU A 77 -15.00 -2.72 15.32
C LEU A 77 -15.39 -4.20 15.26
N THR A 78 -14.90 -4.97 14.28
CA THR A 78 -15.13 -6.43 14.23
C THR A 78 -14.34 -7.20 15.30
N ARG A 79 -13.30 -6.59 15.89
CA ARG A 79 -12.36 -7.26 16.82
C ARG A 79 -12.22 -6.57 18.17
N TYR A 80 -12.55 -5.28 18.26
CA TYR A 80 -12.35 -4.45 19.44
C TYR A 80 -13.64 -3.75 19.85
N SER A 81 -13.73 -3.35 21.13
CA SER A 81 -14.85 -2.52 21.58
C SER A 81 -14.84 -1.14 20.91
N ALA A 82 -15.96 -0.44 20.91
CA ALA A 82 -16.09 0.87 20.24
C ALA A 82 -15.00 1.86 20.70
N THR A 83 -14.75 1.96 22.01
CA THR A 83 -13.71 2.85 22.57
C THR A 83 -12.31 2.44 22.14
N GLN A 84 -12.00 1.14 22.17
CA GLN A 84 -10.70 0.62 21.75
C GLN A 84 -10.47 0.83 20.25
N ALA A 85 -11.47 0.53 19.42
CA ALA A 85 -11.43 0.75 17.98
C ALA A 85 -11.22 2.23 17.64
N ALA A 86 -11.95 3.14 18.30
CA ALA A 86 -11.78 4.57 18.11
C ALA A 86 -10.38 5.05 18.52
N MET A 87 -9.89 4.66 19.70
CA MET A 87 -8.54 5.01 20.16
C MET A 87 -7.46 4.49 19.21
N LEU A 88 -7.55 3.23 18.79
CA LEU A 88 -6.59 2.63 17.86
C LEU A 88 -6.66 3.31 16.49
N ALA A 89 -7.86 3.54 15.94
CA ALA A 89 -8.02 4.19 14.65
C ALA A 89 -7.41 5.60 14.65
N VAL A 90 -7.67 6.39 15.71
CA VAL A 90 -7.08 7.72 15.87
C VAL A 90 -5.56 7.64 16.01
N LEU A 91 -5.04 6.68 16.79
CA LEU A 91 -3.60 6.51 16.94
C LEU A 91 -2.94 6.13 15.60
N PHE A 92 -3.50 5.17 14.87
CA PHE A 92 -2.98 4.73 13.57
C PHE A 92 -3.07 5.81 12.50
N ALA A 93 -4.11 6.65 12.53
CA ALA A 93 -4.26 7.78 11.62
C ALA A 93 -3.36 8.97 12.00
N GLY A 94 -3.29 9.30 13.29
CA GLY A 94 -2.63 10.51 13.78
C GLY A 94 -1.14 10.36 13.99
N LEU A 95 -0.66 9.19 14.46
CA LEU A 95 0.75 9.01 14.79
C LEU A 95 1.70 9.23 13.59
N PRO A 96 1.42 8.71 12.37
CA PRO A 96 2.26 8.99 11.21
C PRO A 96 2.33 10.48 10.88
N LEU A 97 1.19 11.19 10.98
CA LEU A 97 1.14 12.63 10.74
C LEU A 97 1.95 13.41 11.79
N LEU A 98 1.80 13.05 13.06
CA LEU A 98 2.54 13.70 14.17
C LEU A 98 4.05 13.50 14.05
N VAL A 99 4.48 12.28 13.72
CA VAL A 99 5.90 11.97 13.50
C VAL A 99 6.46 12.81 12.35
N LEU A 100 5.72 12.94 11.25
CA LEU A 100 6.17 13.68 10.07
C LEU A 100 6.12 15.19 10.25
N VAL A 101 5.17 15.72 11.02
CA VAL A 101 5.16 17.16 11.38
C VAL A 101 6.38 17.54 12.22
N GLY A 102 6.88 16.62 13.07
CA GLY A 102 8.09 16.85 13.86
C GLY A 102 9.40 16.58 13.10
N ALA A 103 9.33 16.01 11.89
CA ALA A 103 10.49 15.62 11.12
C ALA A 103 10.66 16.57 9.93
N ASP A 104 11.49 17.60 10.09
CA ASP A 104 11.82 18.61 9.07
C ASP A 104 12.66 18.07 7.88
N ASP A 105 12.67 16.76 7.63
CA ASP A 105 13.47 16.10 6.59
C ASP A 105 12.59 15.22 5.68
N PRO A 106 12.58 15.47 4.35
CA PRO A 106 11.89 14.65 3.35
C PRO A 106 12.14 13.14 3.49
N LEU A 107 13.33 12.74 3.94
CA LEU A 107 13.69 11.33 4.12
C LEU A 107 12.73 10.61 5.08
N TRP A 108 12.22 11.27 6.12
CA TRP A 108 11.27 10.67 7.05
C TRP A 108 9.92 10.39 6.39
N SER A 109 9.46 11.27 5.49
CA SER A 109 8.26 11.03 4.69
C SER A 109 8.40 9.79 3.82
N GLN A 110 9.58 9.60 3.23
CA GLN A 110 9.86 8.42 2.40
C GLN A 110 9.96 7.14 3.23
N ARG A 111 10.67 7.19 4.36
CA ARG A 111 10.85 6.04 5.28
C ARG A 111 9.59 5.67 6.03
N MET A 112 8.66 6.60 6.23
CA MET A 112 7.33 6.28 6.78
C MET A 112 6.59 5.28 5.89
N GLN A 113 6.74 5.39 4.56
CA GLN A 113 6.18 4.41 3.63
C GLN A 113 6.84 3.03 3.76
N SER A 114 8.14 2.96 4.05
CA SER A 114 8.84 1.71 4.36
C SER A 114 8.38 1.10 5.69
N ALA A 115 8.24 1.91 6.73
CA ALA A 115 7.73 1.47 8.02
C ALA A 115 6.34 0.83 7.89
N PHE A 116 5.47 1.41 7.07
CA PHE A 116 4.16 0.81 6.75
C PHE A 116 4.30 -0.60 6.18
N TYR A 117 5.17 -0.82 5.19
CA TYR A 117 5.37 -2.15 4.60
C TYR A 117 6.01 -3.15 5.56
N VAL A 118 6.95 -2.72 6.41
CA VAL A 118 7.54 -3.56 7.46
C VAL A 118 6.47 -4.02 8.44
N ILE A 119 5.62 -3.10 8.92
CA ILE A 119 4.58 -3.43 9.90
C ILE A 119 3.56 -4.40 9.31
N ILE A 120 2.99 -4.08 8.14
CA ILE A 120 1.95 -4.92 7.53
C ILE A 120 2.55 -6.26 7.07
N GLY A 121 3.71 -6.24 6.40
CA GLY A 121 4.42 -7.45 5.99
C GLY A 121 4.78 -8.34 7.18
N GLY A 122 5.22 -7.74 8.29
CA GLY A 122 5.51 -8.45 9.54
C GLY A 122 4.30 -9.13 10.16
N ILE A 123 3.12 -8.49 10.14
CA ILE A 123 1.87 -9.11 10.62
C ILE A 123 1.54 -10.36 9.80
N PHE A 124 1.60 -10.27 8.47
CA PHE A 124 1.37 -11.42 7.59
C PHE A 124 2.45 -12.51 7.77
N LEU A 125 3.70 -12.12 7.97
CA LEU A 125 4.80 -13.08 8.21
C LEU A 125 4.58 -13.87 9.50
N VAL A 126 4.13 -13.21 10.57
CA VAL A 126 3.76 -13.87 11.84
C VAL A 126 2.64 -14.88 11.63
N ASP A 127 1.65 -14.55 10.80
CA ASP A 127 0.57 -15.48 10.45
C ASP A 127 1.08 -16.69 9.67
N VAL A 128 1.97 -16.50 8.68
CA VAL A 128 2.64 -17.61 7.97
C VAL A 128 3.41 -18.50 8.93
N MET A 129 4.26 -17.92 9.80
CA MET A 129 5.08 -18.67 10.76
C MET A 129 4.25 -19.47 11.77
N LYS A 130 3.05 -18.99 12.11
CA LYS A 130 2.13 -19.66 13.04
C LYS A 130 1.10 -20.56 12.34
N GLY A 131 1.16 -20.68 11.01
CA GLY A 131 0.16 -21.44 10.23
C GLY A 131 -1.27 -20.86 10.35
N ARG A 132 -1.40 -19.54 10.55
CA ARG A 132 -2.69 -18.84 10.70
C ARG A 132 -3.01 -18.05 9.43
N THR A 133 -4.29 -17.80 9.20
CA THR A 133 -4.79 -16.99 8.08
C THR A 133 -5.71 -15.84 8.52
N ALA A 134 -5.71 -15.54 9.83
CA ALA A 134 -6.63 -14.60 10.44
C ALA A 134 -6.50 -13.17 9.88
N THR A 135 -5.30 -12.76 9.47
CA THR A 135 -5.09 -11.45 8.85
C THR A 135 -5.68 -11.44 7.45
N ALA A 136 -5.35 -12.42 6.59
CA ALA A 136 -5.91 -12.52 5.24
C ALA A 136 -7.45 -12.61 5.26
N ALA A 137 -8.03 -13.37 6.18
CA ALA A 137 -9.48 -13.49 6.34
C ALA A 137 -10.19 -12.16 6.64
N SER A 138 -9.48 -11.15 7.18
CA SER A 138 -10.04 -9.80 7.39
C SER A 138 -10.07 -8.94 6.13
N PHE A 139 -9.21 -9.25 5.15
CA PHE A 139 -9.16 -8.58 3.85
C PHE A 139 -10.07 -9.27 2.83
N TRP A 140 -10.21 -10.59 2.93
CA TRP A 140 -11.06 -11.42 2.07
C TRP A 140 -12.00 -12.29 2.93
N PRO A 141 -13.11 -11.74 3.43
CA PRO A 141 -14.03 -12.43 4.33
C PRO A 141 -14.94 -13.45 3.63
N ASP A 142 -15.04 -13.38 2.30
CA ASP A 142 -15.96 -14.18 1.49
C ASP A 142 -15.69 -15.68 1.62
N ALA A 143 -16.77 -16.48 1.66
CA ALA A 143 -16.67 -17.93 1.86
C ALA A 143 -15.87 -18.62 0.75
N GLU A 144 -15.97 -18.13 -0.48
CA GLU A 144 -15.26 -18.63 -1.67
C GLU A 144 -13.73 -18.48 -1.54
N MET A 145 -13.26 -17.50 -0.76
CA MET A 145 -11.83 -17.21 -0.63
C MET A 145 -11.14 -18.10 0.42
N ARG A 146 -11.90 -18.89 1.20
CA ARG A 146 -11.39 -19.63 2.37
C ARG A 146 -10.29 -20.63 2.03
N CYS A 147 -10.44 -21.38 0.93
CA CYS A 147 -9.42 -22.33 0.47
C CYS A 147 -8.12 -21.62 0.04
N HIS A 148 -8.22 -20.40 -0.49
CA HIS A 148 -7.06 -19.65 -0.97
C HIS A 148 -6.34 -18.85 0.13
N LEU A 149 -6.92 -18.71 1.33
CA LEU A 149 -6.37 -17.89 2.42
C LEU A 149 -4.90 -18.21 2.80
N PRO A 150 -4.45 -19.49 2.85
CA PRO A 150 -3.04 -19.79 3.12
C PRO A 150 -2.10 -19.18 2.08
N ASN A 151 -2.44 -19.31 0.80
CA ASN A 151 -1.64 -18.76 -0.30
C ASN A 151 -1.73 -17.23 -0.37
N LEU A 152 -2.91 -16.65 -0.10
CA LEU A 152 -3.08 -15.19 0.02
C LEU A 152 -2.23 -14.61 1.16
N THR A 153 -2.14 -15.32 2.29
CA THR A 153 -1.32 -14.89 3.43
C THR A 153 0.17 -14.83 3.04
N ARG A 154 0.69 -15.87 2.37
CA ARG A 154 2.07 -15.91 1.85
C ARG A 154 2.31 -14.85 0.78
N MET A 155 1.37 -14.69 -0.15
CA MET A 155 1.44 -13.68 -1.20
C MET A 155 1.51 -12.27 -0.62
N MET A 156 0.77 -11.97 0.44
CA MET A 156 0.81 -10.67 1.10
C MET A 156 2.16 -10.36 1.75
N VAL A 157 2.89 -11.38 2.22
CA VAL A 157 4.28 -11.21 2.68
C VAL A 157 5.17 -10.76 1.52
N VAL A 158 5.09 -11.47 0.39
CA VAL A 158 5.87 -11.15 -0.82
C VAL A 158 5.51 -9.76 -1.35
N TYR A 159 4.22 -9.43 -1.43
CA TYR A 159 3.74 -8.12 -1.85
C TYR A 159 4.34 -7.00 -1.00
N ASN A 160 4.20 -7.06 0.32
CA ASN A 160 4.68 -5.99 1.19
C ASN A 160 6.20 -5.85 1.17
N PHE A 161 6.96 -6.95 1.21
CA PHE A 161 8.42 -6.87 1.17
C PHE A 161 8.98 -6.48 -0.21
N SER A 162 8.27 -6.81 -1.30
CA SER A 162 8.64 -6.32 -2.64
C SER A 162 8.46 -4.81 -2.74
N PHE A 163 7.34 -4.27 -2.24
CA PHE A 163 7.11 -2.83 -2.21
C PHE A 163 8.01 -2.10 -1.21
N LEU A 164 8.40 -2.74 -0.10
CA LEU A 164 9.44 -2.23 0.80
C LEU A 164 10.77 -2.07 0.06
N LEU A 165 11.24 -3.13 -0.60
CA LEU A 165 12.50 -3.11 -1.34
C LEU A 165 12.45 -2.07 -2.46
N LEU A 166 11.34 -1.99 -3.20
CA LEU A 166 11.13 -0.97 -4.23
C LEU A 166 11.22 0.44 -3.65
N ASN A 167 10.56 0.70 -2.51
CA ASN A 167 10.57 2.02 -1.88
C ASN A 167 11.98 2.41 -1.44
N GLU A 168 12.69 1.52 -0.72
CA GLU A 168 14.08 1.77 -0.30
C GLU A 168 14.99 1.97 -1.50
N THR A 169 14.86 1.14 -2.55
CA THR A 169 15.66 1.29 -3.77
C THR A 169 15.45 2.68 -4.39
N LEU A 170 14.21 3.16 -4.46
CA LEU A 170 13.92 4.50 -4.98
C LEU A 170 14.48 5.60 -4.07
N ILE A 171 14.39 5.46 -2.74
CA ILE A 171 15.00 6.42 -1.80
C ILE A 171 16.50 6.59 -2.08
N TYR A 172 17.22 5.49 -2.36
CA TYR A 172 18.64 5.54 -2.66
C TYR A 172 18.99 5.94 -4.10
N SER A 173 18.07 5.75 -5.06
CA SER A 173 18.39 5.82 -6.49
C SER A 173 17.84 7.06 -7.20
N VAL A 174 16.83 7.73 -6.65
CA VAL A 174 16.17 8.87 -7.30
C VAL A 174 16.09 10.09 -6.38
N ALA A 175 15.92 11.27 -6.97
CA ALA A 175 15.70 12.48 -6.21
C ALA A 175 14.34 12.43 -5.47
N ALA A 176 14.22 13.15 -4.35
CA ALA A 176 12.99 13.19 -3.55
C ALA A 176 11.76 13.61 -4.39
N SER A 177 11.91 14.60 -5.26
CA SER A 177 10.83 15.04 -6.16
C SER A 177 10.35 13.94 -7.12
N GLN A 178 11.26 13.10 -7.61
CA GLN A 178 10.91 11.94 -8.45
C GLN A 178 10.23 10.84 -7.64
N TRP A 179 10.65 10.65 -6.38
CA TRP A 179 9.98 9.75 -5.45
C TRP A 179 8.53 10.18 -5.16
N LEU A 180 8.21 11.49 -5.13
CA LEU A 180 6.82 11.95 -4.99
C LEU A 180 5.92 11.46 -6.12
N VAL A 181 6.44 11.43 -7.35
CA VAL A 181 5.69 10.91 -8.51
C VAL A 181 5.40 9.43 -8.31
N PHE A 182 6.40 8.66 -7.85
CA PHE A 182 6.18 7.27 -7.47
C PHE A 182 5.10 7.13 -6.39
N TRP A 183 5.18 7.91 -5.31
CA TRP A 183 4.18 7.85 -4.24
C TRP A 183 2.77 8.22 -4.71
N ALA A 184 2.65 9.22 -5.60
CA ALA A 184 1.38 9.62 -6.18
C ALA A 184 0.72 8.50 -7.01
N LEU A 185 1.55 7.70 -7.69
CA LEU A 185 1.10 6.54 -8.48
C LEU A 185 1.00 5.25 -7.66
N LEU A 186 1.50 5.25 -6.42
CA LEU A 186 1.58 4.05 -5.59
C LEU A 186 0.21 3.38 -5.36
N PRO A 187 -0.90 4.10 -5.10
CA PRO A 187 -2.21 3.46 -4.96
C PRO A 187 -2.65 2.69 -6.21
N LEU A 188 -2.35 3.24 -7.39
CA LEU A 188 -2.63 2.63 -8.69
C LEU A 188 -1.78 1.37 -8.89
N LEU A 189 -0.46 1.50 -8.72
CA LEU A 189 0.47 0.38 -8.85
C LEU A 189 0.16 -0.74 -7.86
N GLY A 190 -0.09 -0.39 -6.60
CA GLY A 190 -0.45 -1.34 -5.55
C GLY A 190 -1.74 -2.09 -5.87
N HIS A 191 -2.77 -1.38 -6.35
CA HIS A 191 -4.04 -2.01 -6.75
C HIS A 191 -3.85 -2.99 -7.91
N MET A 192 -3.14 -2.58 -8.97
CA MET A 192 -2.86 -3.43 -10.13
C MET A 192 -2.09 -4.70 -9.73
N VAL A 193 -1.00 -4.54 -8.97
CA VAL A 193 -0.16 -5.67 -8.55
C VAL A 193 -0.93 -6.60 -7.60
N LEU A 194 -1.62 -6.04 -6.60
CA LEU A 194 -2.39 -6.86 -5.66
C LEU A 194 -3.45 -7.67 -6.38
N ARG A 195 -4.18 -7.07 -7.33
CA ARG A 195 -5.20 -7.78 -8.09
C ARG A 195 -4.62 -8.90 -8.96
N ALA A 196 -3.54 -8.62 -9.68
CA ALA A 196 -2.86 -9.64 -10.48
C ALA A 196 -2.39 -10.81 -9.61
N LEU A 197 -1.86 -10.53 -8.41
CA LEU A 197 -1.44 -11.55 -7.47
C LEU A 197 -2.63 -12.35 -6.91
N VAL A 198 -3.75 -11.71 -6.58
CA VAL A 198 -4.95 -12.41 -6.10
C VAL A 198 -5.49 -13.33 -7.19
N LEU A 199 -5.61 -12.84 -8.43
CA LEU A 199 -6.02 -13.66 -9.58
C LEU A 199 -5.07 -14.83 -9.82
N THR A 200 -3.76 -14.61 -9.64
CA THR A 200 -2.78 -15.70 -9.71
C THR A 200 -3.06 -16.74 -8.64
N VAL A 201 -3.26 -16.34 -7.38
CA VAL A 201 -3.52 -17.28 -6.27
C VAL A 201 -4.81 -18.06 -6.44
N ILE A 202 -5.87 -17.45 -6.97
CA ILE A 202 -7.16 -18.13 -7.19
C ILE A 202 -7.05 -19.16 -8.32
N ASN A 203 -6.22 -18.91 -9.33
CA ASN A 203 -6.00 -19.83 -10.45
C ASN A 203 -4.90 -20.88 -10.18
N LEU A 204 -4.41 -20.98 -8.94
CA LEU A 204 -3.47 -22.01 -8.50
C LEU A 204 -4.18 -23.01 -7.57
N ASP A 205 -3.87 -24.30 -7.73
CA ASP A 205 -4.28 -25.37 -6.84
C ASP A 205 -3.48 -25.36 -5.51
N ASP A 206 -3.84 -26.24 -4.58
CA ASP A 206 -3.23 -26.32 -3.25
C ASP A 206 -1.73 -26.65 -3.27
N ASP A 207 -1.22 -27.24 -4.36
CA ASP A 207 0.18 -27.59 -4.61
C ASP A 207 0.92 -26.52 -5.44
N GLY A 208 0.26 -25.41 -5.80
CA GLY A 208 0.83 -24.32 -6.59
C GLY A 208 0.95 -24.63 -8.08
N GLN A 209 0.20 -25.61 -8.60
CA GLN A 209 -0.01 -25.84 -10.03
C GLN A 209 -1.22 -25.04 -10.52
N PRO A 210 -1.29 -24.65 -11.79
CA PRO A 210 -2.49 -24.00 -12.33
C PRO A 210 -3.70 -24.95 -12.32
N VAL A 211 -4.87 -24.44 -11.90
CA VAL A 211 -6.18 -25.12 -12.00
C VAL A 211 -6.68 -25.14 -13.45
#